data_AF-A0A3E1BL43-F1
#
_entry.id   AF-A0A3E1BL43-F1
#
_cell.length_a   1.000
_cell.length_b   1.000
_cell.length_c   1.000
_cell.angle_alpha   90.00
_cell.angle_beta   90.00
_cell.angle_gamma   90.00
#
_symmetry.space_group_name_H-M   'P 1'
#
loop_
_entity.id
_entity.type
_entity.pdbx_description
1 polymer ?
#
loop_
_entity_poly.entity_id
_entity_poly.type
_entity_poly.pdbx_seq_one_letter_code
_entity_poly.pdbx_strand_id
1 'polypeptide(L)'
;MVSSNVLGCIAIASIYCLIPQQSLSQEIAHPIKVTYAVVIEGKEPFSAEVSCPADIPCSLADQGNPAVDLAITLYSGSGEHGELSIYCSPNPCSFQNSRSRIDFSGRRATVDILSGEADAGITTLLVVRRRPRIGEVLISY
;
A
#
# COMPACT_ATOMS: atom_id res chain seq x y z
N MET A 1 -33.40 65.55 44.45
CA MET A 1 -32.77 64.81 45.57
C MET A 1 -31.80 63.78 45.00
N VAL A 2 -30.64 63.70 45.64
CA VAL A 2 -29.46 62.88 45.37
C VAL A 2 -29.77 61.38 45.42
N SER A 3 -29.26 60.57 44.47
CA SER A 3 -28.14 59.63 44.70
C SER A 3 -27.94 58.63 43.56
N SER A 4 -26.71 58.56 43.05
CA SER A 4 -26.12 57.45 42.28
C SER A 4 -26.29 56.08 42.94
N ASN A 5 -26.22 55.02 42.13
CA ASN A 5 -25.43 53.78 42.40
C ASN A 5 -25.26 53.04 41.05
N VAL A 6 -24.08 53.04 40.43
CA VAL A 6 -22.89 52.18 40.66
C VAL A 6 -23.04 50.79 40.02
N LEU A 7 -22.12 50.54 39.06
CA LEU A 7 -21.51 49.27 38.62
C LEU A 7 -22.43 48.03 38.54
N GLY A 8 -22.62 47.40 37.38
CA GLY A 8 -21.56 46.80 36.58
C GLY A 8 -21.40 45.33 36.98
N CYS A 9 -21.85 44.41 36.13
CA CYS A 9 -21.34 43.04 36.03
C CYS A 9 -21.80 42.43 34.70
N ILE A 10 -20.84 42.28 33.80
CA ILE A 10 -20.95 41.50 32.56
C ILE A 10 -20.94 40.03 32.98
N ALA A 11 -21.98 39.28 32.64
CA ALA A 11 -21.98 37.81 32.76
C ALA A 11 -22.31 37.22 31.38
N ILE A 12 -21.28 37.13 30.53
CA ILE A 12 -21.31 36.32 29.32
C ILE A 12 -21.17 34.88 29.78
N ALA A 13 -22.28 34.16 29.92
CA ALA A 13 -22.26 32.72 30.09
C ALA A 13 -21.94 32.08 28.73
N SER A 14 -20.64 32.07 28.38
CA SER A 14 -20.13 31.26 27.28
C SER A 14 -20.31 29.78 27.65
N ILE A 15 -21.40 29.18 27.18
CA ILE A 15 -21.60 27.75 27.18
C ILE A 15 -20.50 27.16 26.30
N TYR A 16 -19.43 26.68 26.94
CA TYR A 16 -18.43 25.88 26.27
C TYR A 16 -19.13 24.64 25.72
N CYS A 17 -19.22 24.57 24.39
CA CYS A 17 -19.55 23.35 23.68
C CYS A 17 -18.60 22.24 24.16
N LEU A 18 -19.10 21.37 25.03
CA LEU A 18 -18.54 20.03 25.22
C LEU A 18 -18.81 19.27 23.93
N ILE A 19 -17.94 19.49 22.94
CA ILE A 19 -17.82 18.60 21.79
C ILE A 19 -17.36 17.27 22.39
N PRO A 20 -18.14 16.18 22.31
CA PRO A 20 -17.63 14.89 22.69
C PRO A 20 -16.46 14.62 21.76
N GLN A 21 -15.23 14.62 22.31
CA GLN A 21 -14.09 14.05 21.61
C GLN A 21 -14.43 12.57 21.43
N GLN A 22 -15.01 12.23 20.28
CA GLN A 22 -15.04 10.88 19.79
C GLN A 22 -13.57 10.48 19.63
N SER A 23 -13.04 9.79 20.62
CA SER A 23 -11.81 9.05 20.44
C SER A 23 -12.14 7.99 19.39
N LEU A 24 -11.72 8.25 18.15
CA LEU A 24 -11.48 7.19 17.19
C LEU A 24 -10.47 6.28 17.87
N SER A 25 -10.95 5.19 18.46
CA SER A 25 -10.10 4.06 18.82
C SER A 25 -9.55 3.57 17.50
N GLN A 26 -8.37 4.08 17.14
CA GLN A 26 -7.59 3.55 16.05
C GLN A 26 -7.17 2.17 16.54
N GLU A 27 -7.95 1.16 16.15
CA GLU A 27 -7.59 -0.23 16.33
C GLU A 27 -6.18 -0.38 15.75
N ILE A 28 -5.20 -0.61 16.63
CA ILE A 28 -3.81 -0.73 16.23
C ILE A 28 -3.73 -2.05 15.47
N ALA A 29 -3.87 -1.97 14.16
CA ALA A 29 -3.66 -3.09 13.27
C ALA A 29 -2.26 -3.62 13.55
N HIS A 30 -2.18 -4.87 14.03
CA HIS A 30 -0.90 -5.47 14.34
C HIS A 30 -0.12 -5.62 13.04
N PRO A 31 1.18 -5.27 13.02
CA PRO A 31 1.97 -5.39 11.82
C PRO A 31 2.05 -6.86 11.40
N ILE A 32 1.84 -7.11 10.11
CA ILE A 32 1.84 -8.42 9.48
C ILE A 32 3.28 -8.72 9.02
N LYS A 33 3.83 -9.85 9.42
CA LYS A 33 5.15 -10.28 8.97
C LYS A 33 5.06 -10.84 7.55
N VAL A 34 5.82 -10.27 6.63
CA VAL A 34 5.89 -10.69 5.24
C VAL A 34 7.29 -11.19 4.95
N THR A 35 7.40 -12.47 4.59
CA THR A 35 8.61 -13.06 4.01
C THR A 35 8.47 -13.05 2.50
N TYR A 36 9.51 -12.60 1.79
CA TYR A 36 9.49 -12.58 0.33
C TYR A 36 10.83 -12.98 -0.25
N ALA A 37 10.79 -13.47 -1.49
CA ALA A 37 11.96 -13.75 -2.32
C ALA A 37 11.74 -13.22 -3.73
N VAL A 38 12.78 -12.66 -4.33
CA VAL A 38 12.73 -12.06 -5.67
C VAL A 38 13.83 -12.68 -6.52
N VAL A 39 13.46 -13.14 -7.70
CA VAL A 39 14.37 -13.66 -8.71
C VAL A 39 14.21 -12.83 -9.97
N ILE A 40 15.28 -12.20 -10.44
CA ILE A 40 15.32 -11.46 -11.71
C ILE A 40 16.41 -12.08 -12.59
N GLU A 41 16.12 -12.26 -13.87
CA GLU A 41 17.07 -12.81 -14.83
C GLU A 41 18.36 -11.97 -14.89
N GLY A 42 19.50 -12.64 -14.78
CA GLY A 42 20.82 -11.98 -14.80
C GLY A 42 21.16 -11.19 -13.54
N LYS A 43 20.40 -11.35 -12.45
CA LYS A 43 20.67 -10.75 -11.13
C LYS A 43 20.77 -11.84 -10.06
N GLU A 44 21.46 -11.51 -8.98
CA GLU A 44 21.51 -12.38 -7.80
C GLU A 44 20.13 -12.41 -7.12
N PRO A 45 19.54 -13.60 -6.87
CA PRO A 45 18.30 -13.71 -6.10
C PRO A 45 18.47 -13.16 -4.68
N PHE A 46 17.41 -12.59 -4.13
CA PHE A 46 17.41 -12.13 -2.74
C PHE A 46 16.09 -12.43 -2.03
N SER A 47 16.15 -12.47 -0.71
CA SER A 47 14.99 -12.72 0.15
C SER A 47 15.11 -11.98 1.46
N ALA A 48 13.99 -11.54 2.03
CA ALA A 48 13.97 -10.86 3.32
C ALA A 48 12.62 -11.02 4.04
N GLU A 49 12.59 -10.58 5.29
CA GLU A 49 11.37 -10.44 6.09
C GLU A 49 11.16 -8.96 6.43
N VAL A 50 9.92 -8.48 6.28
CA VAL A 50 9.50 -7.13 6.67
C VAL A 50 8.23 -7.21 7.51
N SER A 51 7.99 -6.21 8.36
CA SER A 51 6.76 -6.08 9.12
C SER A 51 5.92 -4.95 8.52
N CYS A 52 4.81 -5.32 7.88
CA CYS A 52 3.96 -4.41 7.13
C CYS A 52 2.68 -4.07 7.89
N PRO A 53 2.31 -2.78 8.01
CA PRO A 53 0.99 -2.40 8.48
C PRO A 53 -0.10 -2.86 7.50
N ALA A 54 -1.28 -3.19 8.03
CA ALA A 54 -2.44 -3.53 7.20
C ALA A 54 -2.98 -2.29 6.47
N ASP A 55 -3.67 -2.53 5.36
CA ASP A 55 -4.41 -1.57 4.53
C ASP A 55 -3.60 -0.42 3.90
N ILE A 56 -2.27 -0.43 4.04
CA ILE A 56 -1.40 0.56 3.40
C ILE A 56 -0.23 -0.10 2.66
N PRO A 57 0.29 0.53 1.59
CA PRO A 57 1.47 0.04 0.89
C PRO A 57 2.71 -0.03 1.78
N CYS A 58 3.40 -1.16 1.71
CA CYS A 58 4.63 -1.47 2.42
C CYS A 58 5.70 -1.87 1.41
N SER A 59 6.86 -1.21 1.45
CA SER A 59 7.96 -1.51 0.53
C SER A 59 8.62 -2.83 0.88
N LEU A 60 8.81 -3.69 -0.12
CA LEU A 60 9.65 -4.88 -0.05
C LEU A 60 11.07 -4.44 -0.42
N ALA A 61 11.88 -4.14 0.59
CA ALA A 61 13.17 -3.44 0.48
C ALA A 61 14.08 -3.80 -0.72
N ASP A 62 14.71 -2.75 -1.28
CA ASP A 62 15.61 -2.75 -2.45
C ASP A 62 17.05 -3.20 -2.13
N GLN A 63 17.24 -4.41 -1.56
CA GLN A 63 18.60 -4.84 -1.18
C GLN A 63 19.42 -5.46 -2.33
N GLY A 64 18.82 -5.73 -3.50
CA GLY A 64 19.48 -6.46 -4.57
C GLY A 64 19.46 -5.82 -5.96
N ASN A 65 18.53 -4.90 -6.26
CA ASN A 65 18.37 -4.38 -7.62
C ASN A 65 17.58 -3.05 -7.67
N PRO A 66 18.25 -1.88 -7.75
CA PRO A 66 17.60 -0.57 -7.80
C PRO A 66 16.78 -0.33 -9.08
N ALA A 67 16.74 -1.32 -9.98
CA ALA A 67 15.93 -1.30 -11.18
C ALA A 67 14.51 -1.85 -10.97
N VAL A 68 14.21 -2.47 -9.83
CA VAL A 68 12.91 -3.11 -9.55
C VAL A 68 12.45 -2.77 -8.13
N ASP A 69 11.45 -1.90 -8.02
CA ASP A 69 10.81 -1.54 -6.77
C ASP A 69 9.51 -2.35 -6.59
N LEU A 70 9.38 -3.03 -5.45
CA LEU A 70 8.20 -3.80 -5.10
C LEU A 70 7.54 -3.24 -3.83
N ALA A 71 6.21 -3.16 -3.85
CA ALA A 71 5.44 -2.85 -2.66
C ALA A 71 4.20 -3.73 -2.56
N ILE A 72 3.85 -4.10 -1.33
CA ILE A 72 2.72 -4.96 -1.00
C ILE A 72 1.71 -4.17 -0.17
N THR A 73 0.41 -4.39 -0.41
CA THR A 73 -0.66 -3.97 0.48
C THR A 73 -1.42 -5.21 0.94
N LEU A 74 -1.56 -5.38 2.24
CA LEU A 74 -2.30 -6.49 2.84
C LEU A 74 -3.57 -5.95 3.48
N TYR A 75 -4.72 -6.38 2.98
CA TYR A 75 -6.00 -5.83 3.43
C TYR A 75 -6.47 -6.49 4.72
N SER A 76 -6.92 -5.68 5.68
CA SER A 76 -7.60 -6.19 6.88
C SER A 76 -9.04 -6.55 6.52
N GLY A 77 -9.45 -7.79 6.78
CA GLY A 77 -10.78 -8.28 6.39
C GLY A 77 -10.92 -9.80 6.50
N SER A 78 -12.08 -10.33 6.13
CA SER A 78 -12.39 -11.77 6.21
C SER A 78 -11.70 -12.63 5.13
N GLY A 79 -10.92 -12.00 4.24
CA GLY A 79 -10.18 -12.68 3.18
C GLY A 79 -8.69 -12.42 3.32
N GLU A 80 -7.87 -13.47 3.22
CA GLU A 80 -6.41 -13.33 3.06
C GLU A 80 -6.14 -12.76 1.67
N HIS A 81 -6.23 -11.45 1.51
CA HIS A 81 -6.16 -10.78 0.21
C HIS A 81 -5.12 -9.67 0.28
N GLY A 82 -4.43 -9.44 -0.83
CA GLY A 82 -3.47 -8.37 -0.93
C GLY A 82 -3.25 -7.95 -2.37
N GLU A 83 -2.62 -6.80 -2.52
CA GLU A 83 -2.17 -6.26 -3.80
C GLU A 83 -0.65 -6.23 -3.80
N LEU A 84 -0.04 -6.68 -4.90
CA LEU A 84 1.36 -6.47 -5.20
C LEU A 84 1.47 -5.39 -6.27
N SER A 85 2.40 -4.46 -6.07
CA SER A 85 2.74 -3.42 -7.04
C SER A 85 4.22 -3.48 -7.39
N ILE A 86 4.54 -3.15 -8.65
CA ILE A 86 5.89 -3.15 -9.18
C ILE A 86 6.15 -1.87 -9.97
N TYR A 87 7.36 -1.35 -9.84
CA TYR A 87 7.91 -0.32 -10.69
C TYR A 87 9.28 -0.77 -11.17
N CYS A 88 9.56 -0.62 -12.46
CA CYS A 88 10.88 -0.93 -13.03
C CYS A 88 11.45 0.25 -13.81
N SER A 89 12.76 0.47 -13.66
CA SER A 89 13.49 1.52 -14.36
C SER A 89 14.87 1.02 -14.79
N PRO A 90 15.36 1.34 -16.01
CA PRO A 90 14.74 2.21 -17.01
C PRO A 90 13.70 1.50 -17.90
N ASN A 91 13.69 0.16 -17.90
CA ASN A 91 12.79 -0.61 -18.75
C ASN A 91 11.50 -0.95 -17.98
N PRO A 92 10.32 -0.67 -18.54
CA PRO A 92 9.05 -0.99 -17.89
C PRO A 92 8.88 -2.50 -17.72
N CYS A 93 8.08 -2.89 -16.74
CA CYS A 93 7.73 -4.27 -16.43
C CYS A 93 6.27 -4.34 -15.97
N SER A 94 5.70 -5.55 -15.92
CA SER A 94 4.35 -5.78 -15.45
C SER A 94 4.17 -7.19 -14.88
N PHE A 95 3.02 -7.44 -14.27
CA PHE A 95 2.59 -8.78 -13.88
C PHE A 95 1.82 -9.47 -15.01
N GLN A 96 1.33 -10.68 -14.73
CA GLN A 96 0.58 -11.52 -15.69
C GLN A 96 -0.66 -10.82 -16.28
N ASN A 97 -1.26 -9.88 -15.56
CA ASN A 97 -2.38 -9.06 -16.04
C ASN A 97 -1.96 -7.86 -16.92
N SER A 98 -0.68 -7.78 -17.30
CA SER A 98 -0.07 -6.69 -18.08
C SER A 98 -0.09 -5.32 -17.39
N ARG A 99 -0.28 -5.28 -16.08
CA ARG A 99 -0.30 -4.05 -15.27
C ARG A 99 0.82 -4.07 -14.24
N SER A 100 1.15 -2.90 -13.72
CA SER A 100 2.04 -2.70 -12.56
C SER A 100 1.44 -3.10 -11.21
N ARG A 101 0.18 -3.56 -11.16
CA ARG A 101 -0.50 -4.01 -9.94
C ARG A 101 -1.25 -5.31 -10.17
N ILE A 102 -1.24 -6.22 -9.20
CA ILE A 102 -2.00 -7.48 -9.24
C ILE A 102 -2.51 -7.85 -7.85
N ASP A 103 -3.78 -8.24 -7.78
CA ASP A 103 -4.38 -8.82 -6.58
C ASP A 103 -4.00 -10.29 -6.46
N PHE A 104 -3.77 -10.73 -5.24
CA PHE A 104 -3.59 -12.15 -4.91
C PHE A 104 -4.44 -12.53 -3.69
N SER A 105 -4.68 -13.83 -3.57
CA SER A 105 -5.45 -14.40 -2.45
C SER A 105 -4.65 -15.53 -1.79
N GLY A 106 -4.89 -15.72 -0.50
CA GLY A 106 -4.16 -16.62 0.37
C GLY A 106 -2.88 -15.99 0.95
N ARG A 107 -2.38 -16.60 2.01
CA ARG A 107 -1.11 -16.25 2.67
C ARG A 107 0.15 -16.40 1.83
N ARG A 108 0.07 -17.09 0.68
CA ARG A 108 1.21 -17.35 -0.20
C ARG A 108 0.87 -17.04 -1.64
N ALA A 109 1.78 -16.33 -2.30
CA ALA A 109 1.64 -15.99 -3.71
C ALA A 109 2.97 -16.17 -4.43
N THR A 110 2.89 -16.63 -5.68
CA THR A 110 4.01 -16.64 -6.63
C THR A 110 3.55 -15.87 -7.85
N VAL A 111 4.26 -14.80 -8.19
CA VAL A 111 3.85 -13.85 -9.22
C VAL A 111 5.00 -13.65 -10.20
N ASP A 112 4.76 -13.94 -11.48
CA ASP A 112 5.73 -13.67 -12.54
C ASP A 112 5.90 -12.18 -12.81
N ILE A 113 7.15 -11.75 -13.04
CA ILE A 113 7.48 -10.43 -13.55
C ILE A 113 7.76 -10.57 -15.06
N LEU A 114 7.06 -9.77 -15.86
CA LEU A 114 7.16 -9.74 -17.31
C LEU A 114 7.81 -8.43 -17.78
N SER A 115 8.59 -8.49 -18.85
CA SER A 115 9.15 -7.28 -19.47
C SER A 115 8.07 -6.47 -20.17
N GLY A 116 8.07 -5.15 -20.01
CA GLY A 116 7.11 -4.21 -20.59
C GLY A 116 5.80 -4.10 -19.80
N GLU A 117 5.04 -3.03 -20.05
CA GLU A 117 3.68 -2.83 -19.53
C GLU A 117 2.67 -2.83 -20.70
N ALA A 118 1.37 -2.94 -20.42
CA ALA A 118 0.34 -2.59 -21.41
C ALA A 118 0.52 -1.14 -21.85
N ASP A 119 0.28 -0.88 -23.14
CA ASP A 119 0.20 0.49 -23.64
C ASP A 119 -0.85 1.23 -22.80
N ALA A 120 -0.44 2.26 -22.08
CA ALA A 120 -1.32 3.09 -21.24
C ALA A 120 -2.19 3.98 -22.13
N GLY A 121 -3.10 3.36 -22.89
CA GLY A 121 -3.99 4.00 -23.85
C GLY A 121 -5.37 3.35 -23.91
N ILE A 122 -6.30 3.99 -24.62
CA ILE A 122 -7.71 3.56 -24.77
C ILE A 122 -7.81 2.28 -25.66
N THR A 123 -6.74 1.95 -26.38
CA THR A 123 -6.68 0.80 -27.29
C THR A 123 -6.19 -0.45 -26.55
N THR A 124 -7.13 -1.25 -26.05
CA THR A 124 -6.83 -2.65 -25.71
C THR A 124 -6.78 -3.45 -27.00
N LEU A 125 -5.59 -3.93 -27.39
CA LEU A 125 -5.48 -4.88 -28.49
C LEU A 125 -6.24 -6.16 -28.09
N LEU A 126 -7.17 -6.63 -28.93
CA LEU A 126 -7.92 -7.88 -28.72
C LEU A 126 -7.04 -9.15 -28.89
N VAL A 127 -5.73 -8.96 -29.06
CA VAL A 127 -4.74 -10.04 -29.18
C VAL A 127 -3.90 -10.12 -27.92
N VAL A 128 -3.77 -11.33 -27.37
CA VAL A 128 -2.90 -11.59 -26.22
C VAL A 128 -1.44 -11.46 -26.66
N ARG A 129 -0.79 -10.36 -26.26
CA ARG A 129 0.65 -10.17 -26.45
C ARG A 129 1.39 -10.95 -25.38
N ARG A 130 2.07 -12.04 -25.76
CA ARG A 130 2.98 -12.75 -24.86
C ARG A 130 4.20 -11.89 -24.61
N ARG A 131 4.43 -11.53 -23.34
CA ARG A 131 5.64 -10.82 -22.91
C ARG A 131 6.62 -11.81 -22.26
N PRO A 132 7.93 -11.64 -22.45
CA PRO A 132 8.90 -12.54 -21.85
C PRO A 132 8.89 -12.36 -20.32
N ARG A 133 8.93 -13.49 -19.60
CA ARG A 133 9.16 -13.51 -18.15
C ARG A 133 10.61 -13.12 -17.90
N ILE A 134 10.81 -12.12 -17.05
CA ILE A 134 12.14 -11.62 -16.64
C ILE A 134 12.41 -11.87 -15.15
N GLY A 135 11.43 -12.41 -14.42
CA GLY A 135 11.58 -12.69 -13.00
C GLY A 135 10.33 -13.26 -12.35
N GLU A 136 10.38 -13.39 -11.04
CA GLU A 136 9.31 -13.89 -10.19
C GLU A 136 9.48 -13.37 -8.76
N VAL A 137 8.34 -13.16 -8.09
CA VAL A 137 8.26 -12.80 -6.68
C VAL A 137 7.49 -13.89 -5.95
N LEU A 138 8.07 -14.38 -4.86
CA LEU A 138 7.41 -15.28 -3.91
C LEU A 138 7.12 -14.51 -2.63
N ILE A 139 5.92 -14.66 -2.09
CA ILE A 139 5.45 -13.94 -0.91
C ILE A 139 4.81 -14.96 0.04
N SER A 140 5.06 -14.79 1.35
CA SER A 140 4.41 -15.52 2.43
C SER A 140 4.14 -14.59 3.62
N TYR A 141 2.94 -14.61 4.21
CA TYR A 141 2.59 -13.81 5.39
C TYR A 141 1.51 -14.45 6.29
#